data_AF-A0A4U6X4D3-F1
#
_entry.id   AF-A0A4U6X4D3-F1
#
_cell.length_a   1.000
_cell.length_b   1.000
_cell.length_c   1.000
_cell.angle_alpha   90.00
_cell.angle_beta   90.00
_cell.angle_gamma   90.00
#
_symmetry.space_group_name_H-M   'P 1'
#
loop_
_entity.id
_entity.type
_entity.pdbx_description
1 polymer ?
#
loop_
_entity_poly.entity_id
_entity_poly.type
_entity_poly.pdbx_seq_one_letter_code
_entity_poly.pdbx_strand_id
1 'polypeptide(L)'
;MPAQCGKCPKRFPSPKERNEHCYRYHKDWAKESKIPDPRRRCLKCGQKLSKSSYIKKHLKRSPSCNEVLGGLPTKSQTRMLSDSEQD
;
A
#
# COMPACT_ATOMS: atom_id res chain seq x y z
N MET A 1 14.60 10.48 11.15
CA MET A 1 13.79 11.01 12.26
C MET A 1 12.72 10.00 12.65
N PRO A 2 12.70 9.49 13.90
CA PRO A 2 11.70 8.51 14.33
C PRO A 2 10.30 9.12 14.27
N ALA A 3 9.33 8.36 13.76
CA ALA A 3 7.95 8.82 13.66
C ALA A 3 7.24 8.55 14.98
N GLN A 4 7.01 9.59 15.78
CA GLN A 4 6.28 9.48 17.04
C GLN A 4 4.76 9.54 16.81
N CYS A 5 4.00 8.81 17.62
CA CYS A 5 2.55 8.94 17.66
C CYS A 5 2.16 10.25 18.37
N GLY A 6 1.21 11.01 17.81
CA GLY A 6 0.73 12.24 18.44
C GLY A 6 -0.16 12.03 19.66
N LYS A 7 -0.66 10.80 19.89
CA LYS A 7 -1.58 10.49 21.00
C LYS A 7 -0.96 9.67 22.13
N CYS A 8 0.20 9.05 21.91
CA CYS A 8 0.86 8.23 22.91
C CYS A 8 2.40 8.35 22.79
N PRO A 9 3.17 7.97 23.82
CA PRO A 9 4.62 8.12 23.80
C PRO A 9 5.36 7.12 22.89
N LYS A 10 4.64 6.30 22.10
CA LYS A 10 5.28 5.32 21.22
C LYS A 10 5.98 5.97 20.04
N ARG A 11 7.21 5.50 19.79
CA ARG A 11 8.05 5.89 18.66
C ARG A 11 8.18 4.72 17.69
N PHE A 12 8.16 5.04 16.40
CA PHE A 12 8.26 4.05 15.33
C PHE A 12 9.46 4.34 14.44
N PRO A 13 10.07 3.30 13.85
CA PRO A 13 11.18 3.47 12.93
C PRO A 13 10.76 4.14 11.62
N SER A 14 9.50 3.94 11.19
CA SER A 14 8.96 4.55 9.98
C SER A 14 7.60 5.24 10.18
N PRO A 15 7.28 6.29 9.40
CA PRO A 15 5.95 6.91 9.39
C PRO A 15 4.83 5.93 9.04
N LYS A 16 5.14 4.89 8.26
CA LYS A 16 4.19 3.85 7.89
C LYS A 16 3.75 3.03 9.12
N GLU A 17 4.71 2.58 9.92
CA GLU A 17 4.43 1.84 11.15
C GLU A 17 3.71 2.71 12.19
N ARG A 18 4.08 4.00 12.26
CA ARG A 18 3.34 4.98 13.07
C ARG A 18 1.88 5.06 12.63
N ASN A 19 1.61 5.18 11.33
CA ASN A 19 0.23 5.23 10.81
C ASN A 19 -0.54 3.92 11.07
N GLU A 20 0.11 2.76 10.92
CA GLU A 20 -0.43 1.44 11.32
C GLU A 20 -0.83 1.37 12.79
N HIS A 21 0.02 1.86 13.67
CA HIS A 21 -0.28 1.94 15.10
C HIS A 21 -1.46 2.89 15.37
N CYS A 22 -1.44 4.09 14.79
CA CYS A 22 -2.47 5.09 15.02
C CYS A 22 -3.85 4.59 14.55
N TYR A 23 -3.92 3.92 13.40
CA TYR A 23 -5.17 3.34 12.91
C TYR A 23 -5.71 2.17 13.74
N ARG A 24 -4.82 1.43 14.42
CA ARG A 24 -5.21 0.26 15.24
C ARG A 24 -5.64 0.65 16.64
N TYR A 25 -4.91 1.57 17.28
CA TYR A 25 -5.06 1.89 18.70
C TYR A 25 -5.68 3.27 18.94
N HIS A 26 -5.63 4.16 17.97
CA HIS A 26 -6.12 5.54 18.05
C HIS A 26 -7.01 5.86 16.85
N LYS A 27 -8.00 5.00 16.57
CA LYS A 27 -8.82 5.02 15.35
C LYS A 27 -9.51 6.37 15.11
N ASP A 28 -10.04 6.99 16.14
CA ASP A 28 -10.76 8.27 16.01
C ASP A 28 -9.79 9.42 15.76
N TRP A 29 -8.66 9.45 16.49
CA TRP A 29 -7.58 10.39 16.23
C TRP A 29 -6.98 10.23 14.83
N ALA A 30 -6.84 9.00 14.33
CA ALA A 30 -6.33 8.74 12.99
C ALA A 30 -7.26 9.28 11.90
N LYS A 31 -8.58 9.19 12.09
CA LYS A 31 -9.57 9.79 11.18
C LYS A 31 -9.52 11.31 11.22
N GLU A 32 -9.50 11.90 12.41
CA GLU A 32 -9.44 13.35 12.61
C GLU A 32 -8.15 13.95 12.04
N SER A 33 -7.03 13.30 12.29
CA SER A 33 -5.70 13.69 11.78
C SER A 33 -5.50 13.37 10.30
N LYS A 34 -6.53 12.90 9.59
CA LYS A 34 -6.50 12.52 8.16
C LYS A 34 -5.31 11.60 7.82
N ILE A 35 -4.93 10.74 8.77
CA ILE A 35 -3.86 9.77 8.52
C ILE A 35 -4.36 8.84 7.41
N PRO A 36 -3.54 8.41 6.44
CA PRO A 36 -3.98 7.48 5.41
C PRO A 36 -4.14 6.06 5.97
N ASP A 37 -5.25 5.38 5.63
CA ASP A 37 -5.53 4.01 6.10
C ASP A 37 -4.41 3.07 5.60
N PRO A 38 -3.64 2.45 6.51
CA PRO A 38 -2.58 1.54 6.13
C PRO A 38 -3.13 0.24 5.54
N ARG A 39 -4.43 -0.03 5.73
CA ARG A 39 -5.16 -1.07 5.02
C ARG A 39 -5.33 -0.65 3.57
N ARG A 40 -4.38 -1.05 2.74
CA ARG A 40 -4.46 -0.91 1.28
C ARG A 40 -5.70 -1.68 0.82
N ARG A 41 -6.77 -0.95 0.52
CA ARG A 41 -7.96 -1.49 -0.14
C ARG A 41 -7.54 -1.89 -1.56
N CYS A 42 -7.91 -3.10 -2.00
CA CYS A 42 -7.82 -3.42 -3.42
C CYS A 42 -8.81 -2.53 -4.18
N LEU A 43 -8.33 -1.77 -5.16
CA LEU A 43 -9.15 -0.81 -5.90
C LEU A 43 -10.13 -1.50 -6.86
N LYS A 44 -9.86 -2.74 -7.28
CA LYS A 44 -10.73 -3.50 -8.18
C LYS A 44 -11.90 -4.17 -7.46
N CYS A 45 -11.64 -4.89 -6.37
CA CYS A 45 -12.68 -5.63 -5.65
C CYS A 45 -13.15 -4.93 -4.37
N GLY A 46 -12.54 -3.80 -4.00
CA GLY A 46 -12.87 -3.08 -2.77
C GLY A 46 -12.43 -3.80 -1.48
N GLN A 47 -11.73 -4.93 -1.57
CA GLN A 47 -11.36 -5.72 -0.40
C GLN A 47 -10.37 -4.95 0.48
N LYS A 48 -10.74 -4.75 1.76
CA LYS A 48 -9.88 -4.12 2.76
C LYS A 48 -8.87 -5.13 3.30
N LEU A 49 -7.60 -4.95 2.95
CA LEU A 49 -6.54 -5.85 3.42
C LEU A 49 -5.91 -5.33 4.71
N SER A 50 -5.67 -6.21 5.67
CA SER A 50 -5.16 -5.85 7.00
C SER A 50 -3.71 -5.39 7.02
N LYS A 51 -2.93 -5.70 5.97
CA LYS A 51 -1.51 -5.35 5.82
C LYS A 51 -1.21 -5.01 4.37
N SER A 52 -0.30 -4.06 4.14
CA SER A 52 0.12 -3.70 2.78
C SER A 52 0.79 -4.88 2.06
N SER A 53 1.49 -5.76 2.76
CA SER A 53 2.13 -6.95 2.15
C SER A 53 1.12 -7.98 1.63
N TYR A 54 -0.11 -7.93 2.14
CA TYR A 54 -1.17 -8.83 1.71
C TYR A 54 -1.75 -8.43 0.36
N ILE A 55 -1.53 -7.19 -0.12
CA ILE A 55 -1.95 -6.81 -1.48
C ILE A 55 -1.27 -7.69 -2.53
N LYS A 56 0.04 -7.96 -2.38
CA LYS A 56 0.77 -8.83 -3.32
C LYS A 56 0.23 -10.26 -3.30
N LYS A 57 -0.10 -10.78 -2.11
CA LYS A 57 -0.73 -12.11 -1.96
C LYS A 57 -2.13 -12.15 -2.56
N HIS A 58 -2.90 -11.08 -2.37
CA HIS A 58 -4.24 -10.91 -2.95
C HIS A 58 -4.18 -10.88 -4.48
N LEU A 59 -3.29 -10.07 -5.07
CA LEU A 59 -3.10 -10.01 -6.52
C LEU A 59 -2.64 -11.35 -7.12
N LYS A 60 -1.82 -12.13 -6.38
CA LYS A 60 -1.42 -13.49 -6.80
C LYS A 60 -2.59 -14.49 -6.79
N ARG A 61 -3.49 -14.39 -5.80
CA ARG A 61 -4.65 -15.29 -5.66
C ARG A 61 -5.83 -14.87 -6.53
N SER A 62 -5.93 -13.59 -6.84
CA SER A 62 -7.01 -12.99 -7.62
C SER A 62 -6.40 -12.18 -8.78
N PRO A 63 -6.00 -12.85 -9.88
CA PRO A 63 -5.40 -12.18 -11.04
C PRO A 63 -6.34 -11.16 -11.68
N SER A 64 -7.67 -11.33 -11.56
CA SER A 64 -8.68 -10.32 -11.95
C SER A 64 -8.55 -8.98 -11.21
N CYS A 65 -7.91 -8.98 -10.04
CA CYS A 65 -7.59 -7.76 -9.30
C CYS A 65 -6.23 -7.15 -9.71
N ASN A 66 -5.41 -7.88 -10.47
CA ASN A 66 -4.11 -7.44 -10.99
C ASN A 66 -4.22 -6.65 -12.29
N GLU A 67 -5.32 -6.80 -13.03
CA GLU A 67 -5.53 -6.10 -14.31
C GLU A 67 -5.64 -4.58 -14.18
N VAL A 68 -5.90 -4.05 -12.98
CA VAL A 68 -6.00 -2.59 -12.74
C VAL A 68 -4.73 -2.06 -12.06
N LEU A 69 -3.57 -2.44 -12.58
CA LEU A 69 -2.35 -1.64 -12.50
C LEU A 69 -1.90 -1.16 -13.89
N GLY A 70 -2.87 -0.80 -14.74
CA GLY A 70 -2.65 0.10 -15.89
C GLY A 70 -2.29 1.51 -15.43
N GLY A 71 -1.13 1.67 -14.78
CA GLY A 71 -0.62 2.98 -14.37
C GLY A 71 0.46 3.04 -13.29
N LEU A 72 1.03 1.93 -12.80
CA LEU A 72 2.24 2.00 -11.95
C LEU A 72 3.28 0.99 -12.42
N PRO A 73 4.50 1.44 -12.76
CA PRO A 73 5.53 0.58 -13.33
C PRO A 73 6.02 -0.39 -12.25
N THR A 74 5.67 -1.66 -12.39
CA THR A 74 6.47 -2.72 -11.79
C THR A 74 7.79 -2.74 -12.53
N LYS A 75 8.90 -2.50 -11.81
CA LYS A 75 10.31 -2.47 -12.27
C LYS A 75 10.82 -3.81 -12.84
N SER A 76 9.94 -4.60 -13.45
CA SER A 76 10.21 -5.95 -13.94
C SER A 76 9.91 -6.10 -15.43
N GLN A 77 9.53 -5.02 -16.13
CA GLN A 77 9.49 -4.94 -17.59
C GLN A 77 10.34 -3.76 -18.07
N THR A 78 11.65 -3.97 -18.21
CA THR A 78 12.55 -3.06 -18.97
C THR A 78 13.58 -3.87 -19.79
N ARG A 79 13.27 -5.11 -20.10
CA ARG A 79 13.85 -5.83 -21.24
C ARG A 79 12.68 -6.47 -21.97
N MET A 80 12.76 -6.63 -23.29
CA MET A 80 11.73 -7.13 -24.21
C MET A 80 10.94 -6.09 -25.04
N LEU A 81 11.36 -4.83 -25.15
CA LEU A 81 10.85 -3.90 -26.19
C LEU A 81 12.02 -3.15 -26.83
N SER A 82 12.87 -3.86 -27.57
CA SER A 82 13.87 -3.28 -28.49
C SER A 82 14.21 -4.29 -29.59
N ASP A 83 13.19 -4.94 -30.16
CA ASP A 83 13.35 -5.72 -31.39
C ASP A 83 12.03 -5.68 -32.13
N SER A 84 11.85 -4.64 -32.96
CA SER A 84 10.93 -4.54 -34.09
C SER A 84 10.92 -3.08 -34.59
N GLU A 85 12.02 -2.64 -35.19
CA GLU A 85 11.91 -1.71 -36.31
C GLU A 85 12.46 -2.47 -37.53
N GLN A 86 11.52 -2.85 -38.41
CA GLN A 86 11.69 -3.12 -39.85
C GLN A 86 12.25 -1.82 -40.48
N ASP A 87 13.07 -1.78 -41.53
CA ASP A 87 13.10 -2.48 -42.82
C ASP A 87 14.52 -2.34 -43.42
#